data_AF-A0A8A4UWZ9-F1
#
_entry.id   AF-A0A8A4UWZ9-F1
#
_cell.length_a   1.000
_cell.length_b   1.000
_cell.length_c   1.000
_cell.angle_alpha   90.00
_cell.angle_beta   90.00
_cell.angle_gamma   90.00
#
_symmetry.space_group_name_H-M   'P 1'
#
loop_
_entity.id
_entity.type
_entity.pdbx_description
1 polymer ?
#
loop_
_entity_poly.entity_id
_entity_poly.type
_entity_poly.pdbx_seq_one_letter_code
_entity_poly.pdbx_strand_id
1 'polypeptide(L)'
;MLKTSKSIAISGRSMVEDKQVATFNANIYETNTSGGSDNINMIITDRDLYGANKATVRKDLQDFQSKVWSAQDKVMATADEKASEG
;
A
#
# COMPACT_ATOMS: atom_id res chain seq x y z
N MET A 1 -13.06 -1.98 -27.69
CA MET A 1 -11.67 -2.37 -27.34
C MET A 1 -11.58 -2.53 -25.83
N LEU A 2 -11.03 -3.63 -25.34
CA LEU A 2 -10.82 -3.86 -23.91
C LEU A 2 -9.66 -2.98 -23.43
N LYS A 3 -9.90 -2.13 -22.42
CA LYS A 3 -8.83 -1.39 -21.73
C LYS A 3 -8.50 -2.16 -20.46
N THR A 4 -7.28 -2.65 -20.37
CA THR A 4 -6.77 -3.36 -19.19
C THR A 4 -5.84 -2.44 -18.42
N SER A 5 -6.14 -2.20 -17.15
CA SER A 5 -5.25 -1.52 -16.21
C SER A 5 -4.68 -2.53 -15.24
N LYS A 6 -3.39 -2.44 -14.95
CA LYS A 6 -2.74 -3.29 -13.97
C LYS A 6 -2.51 -2.50 -12.69
N SER A 7 -2.95 -3.07 -11.57
CA SER A 7 -2.78 -2.49 -10.24
C SER A 7 -2.33 -3.57 -9.26
N ILE A 8 -1.46 -3.19 -8.33
CA ILE A 8 -1.08 -4.02 -7.19
C ILE A 8 -1.82 -3.53 -5.97
N ALA A 9 -2.67 -4.39 -5.40
CA ALA A 9 -3.30 -4.14 -4.11
C ALA A 9 -2.48 -4.81 -3.00
N ILE A 10 -2.08 -4.04 -1.99
CA ILE A 10 -1.34 -4.50 -0.82
C ILE A 10 -2.22 -4.26 0.40
N SER A 11 -2.47 -5.29 1.20
CA SER A 11 -3.23 -5.18 2.44
C SER A 11 -2.39 -5.61 3.64
N GLY A 12 -2.43 -4.83 4.71
CA GLY A 12 -1.77 -5.11 5.99
C GLY A 12 -2.76 -5.01 7.14
N ARG A 13 -2.47 -5.68 8.25
CA ARG A 13 -3.25 -5.59 9.49
C ARG A 13 -2.29 -5.38 10.64
N SER A 14 -2.59 -4.41 11.49
CA SER A 14 -1.89 -4.20 12.76
C SER A 14 -2.64 -4.95 13.84
N MET A 15 -1.92 -5.85 14.51
CA MET A 15 -2.45 -6.72 15.55
C MET A 15 -1.74 -6.39 16.87
N VAL A 16 -2.50 -6.19 17.93
CA VAL A 16 -2.00 -6.04 19.30
C VAL A 16 -2.75 -7.02 20.18
N GLU A 17 -2.02 -7.89 20.87
CA GLU A 17 -2.62 -8.90 21.77
C GLU A 17 -3.73 -9.71 21.06
N ASP A 18 -3.45 -10.18 19.84
CA ASP A 18 -4.36 -10.92 18.96
C ASP A 18 -5.63 -10.17 18.50
N LYS A 19 -5.75 -8.87 18.84
CA LYS A 19 -6.83 -8.01 18.36
C LYS A 19 -6.36 -7.11 17.24
N GLN A 20 -7.20 -6.98 16.21
CA GLN A 20 -6.92 -6.10 15.09
C GLN A 20 -7.19 -4.64 15.45
N VAL A 21 -6.14 -3.84 15.51
CA VAL A 21 -6.20 -2.42 15.88
C VAL A 21 -6.43 -1.54 14.66
N ALA A 22 -5.77 -1.87 13.55
CA ALA A 22 -5.88 -1.14 12.30
C ALA A 22 -5.73 -2.06 11.09
N THR A 23 -6.33 -1.65 9.98
CA THR A 23 -6.10 -2.24 8.65
C THR A 23 -5.44 -1.22 7.76
N PHE A 24 -4.48 -1.67 6.96
CA PHE A 24 -3.79 -0.88 5.96
C PHE A 24 -4.14 -1.42 4.58
N ASN A 25 -4.45 -0.53 3.66
CA ASN A 25 -4.70 -0.89 2.26
C ASN A 25 -3.96 0.09 1.37
N ALA A 26 -3.25 -0.42 0.38
CA ALA A 26 -2.60 0.38 -0.62
C ALA A 26 -2.90 -0.16 -2.01
N ASN A 27 -3.05 0.75 -2.96
CA ASN A 27 -3.16 0.41 -4.37
C ASN A 27 -2.08 1.17 -5.11
N ILE A 28 -1.30 0.43 -5.90
CA ILE A 28 -0.24 0.94 -6.76
C ILE A 28 -0.66 0.67 -8.20
N TYR A 29 -0.60 1.67 -9.07
CA TYR A 29 -0.98 1.56 -10.47
C TYR A 29 0.27 1.64 -11.37
N GLU A 30 0.29 0.90 -12.47
CA GLU A 30 1.34 1.08 -13.49
C GLU A 30 1.20 2.46 -14.15
N THR A 31 2.34 3.14 -14.38
CA THR A 31 2.48 4.52 -14.90
C THR A 31 1.76 4.75 -16.23
N ASN A 32 1.48 3.69 -16.99
CA ASN A 32 0.74 3.75 -18.26
C ASN A 32 -0.78 3.73 -18.13
N THR A 33 -1.32 3.71 -16.90
CA THR A 33 -2.77 3.82 -16.69
C THR A 33 -3.14 5.28 -16.49
N SER A 34 -3.69 5.92 -17.53
CA SER A 34 -4.24 7.28 -17.46
C SER A 34 -5.26 7.41 -16.32
N GLY A 35 -4.81 7.83 -15.13
CA GLY A 35 -5.67 8.17 -13.98
C GLY A 35 -5.56 7.28 -12.73
N GLY A 36 -4.70 6.27 -12.69
CA GLY A 36 -4.47 5.50 -11.46
C GLY A 36 -3.62 6.28 -10.46
N SER A 37 -4.21 6.76 -9.36
CA SER A 37 -3.45 7.42 -8.29
C SER A 37 -3.07 6.41 -7.21
N ASP A 38 -1.77 6.30 -6.96
CA ASP A 38 -1.26 5.50 -5.86
C ASP A 38 -1.84 6.01 -4.55
N ASN A 39 -2.36 5.10 -3.73
CA ASN A 39 -2.94 5.45 -2.45
C ASN A 39 -2.50 4.48 -1.37
N ILE A 40 -2.34 5.02 -0.17
CA ILE A 40 -2.07 4.28 1.06
C ILE A 40 -3.09 4.77 2.09
N ASN A 41 -3.94 3.87 2.55
CA ASN A 41 -5.01 4.13 3.50
C ASN A 41 -4.80 3.32 4.77
N MET A 42 -5.03 3.95 5.92
CA MET A 42 -5.10 3.30 7.24
C MET A 42 -6.49 3.49 7.81
N ILE A 43 -7.11 2.39 8.24
CA ILE A 43 -8.40 2.38 8.93
C ILE A 43 -8.16 1.85 10.33
N ILE A 44 -8.39 2.70 11.34
CA ILE A 44 -8.32 2.29 12.75
C ILE A 44 -9.66 1.61 13.09
N THR A 45 -9.61 0.32 13.40
CA THR A 45 -10.79 -0.48 13.75
C THR A 45 -11.09 -0.44 15.24
N ASP A 46 -10.07 -0.27 16.08
CA ASP A 46 -10.22 -0.12 17.53
C ASP A 46 -9.47 1.13 18.02
N ARG A 47 -10.22 2.17 18.38
CA ARG A 47 -9.65 3.46 18.80
C ARG A 47 -9.05 3.42 20.21
N ASP A 48 -9.60 2.59 21.09
CA ASP A 48 -9.14 2.49 22.48
C ASP A 48 -7.80 1.75 22.51
N LEU A 49 -7.74 0.62 21.80
CA LEU A 49 -6.52 -0.16 21.67
C LEU A 49 -5.44 0.59 20.88
N TYR A 50 -5.83 1.34 19.84
CA TYR A 50 -4.95 2.27 19.14
C TYR A 50 -4.41 3.35 20.07
N GLY A 51 -5.28 3.92 20.91
CA GLY A 51 -4.94 4.95 21.89
C GLY A 51 -3.83 4.51 22.85
N ALA A 52 -3.91 3.28 23.34
CA ALA A 52 -2.92 2.66 24.21
C ALA A 52 -1.64 2.23 23.46
N ASN A 53 -1.74 1.84 22.18
CA ASN A 53 -0.64 1.22 21.42
C ASN A 53 -0.19 2.03 20.19
N LYS A 54 -0.30 3.37 20.25
CA LYS A 54 0.02 4.26 19.12
C LYS A 54 1.41 4.01 18.53
N ALA A 55 2.41 3.74 19.38
CA ALA A 55 3.78 3.51 18.94
C ALA A 55 3.88 2.26 18.05
N THR A 56 3.25 1.16 18.46
CA THR A 56 3.21 -0.10 17.71
C THR A 56 2.50 0.08 16.38
N VAL A 57 1.29 0.65 16.39
CA VAL A 57 0.51 0.80 15.14
C VAL A 57 1.19 1.75 14.15
N ARG A 58 1.87 2.80 14.64
CA ARG A 58 2.65 3.71 13.79
C ARG A 58 3.88 3.03 13.20
N LYS A 59 4.53 2.15 13.95
CA LYS A 59 5.63 1.34 13.45
C LYS A 59 5.16 0.37 12.37
N ASP A 60 4.05 -0.34 12.61
CA ASP A 60 3.44 -1.22 11.62
C ASP A 60 3.06 -0.47 10.33
N LEU A 61 2.56 0.75 10.47
CA LEU A 61 2.25 1.63 9.34
C LEU A 61 3.51 2.01 8.55
N GLN A 62 4.63 2.32 9.21
CA GLN A 62 5.91 2.62 8.55
C GLN A 62 6.46 1.41 7.81
N ASP A 63 6.41 0.23 8.44
CA ASP A 63 6.82 -1.03 7.82
C ASP A 63 5.93 -1.36 6.60
N PHE A 64 4.63 -1.08 6.70
CA PHE A 64 3.71 -1.22 5.59
C PHE A 64 4.02 -0.25 4.46
N GLN A 65 4.20 1.05 4.74
CA GLN A 65 4.57 2.05 3.74
C GLN A 65 5.87 1.68 3.02
N SER A 66 6.88 1.21 3.76
CA SER A 66 8.15 0.78 3.17
C SER A 66 7.97 -0.37 2.17
N LYS A 67 7.08 -1.32 2.46
CA LYS A 67 6.73 -2.40 1.53
C LYS A 67 5.98 -1.89 0.30
N VAL A 68 5.07 -0.93 0.49
CA VAL A 68 4.33 -0.30 -0.62
C VAL A 68 5.30 0.44 -1.54
N TRP A 69 6.22 1.26 -1.01
CA TRP A 69 7.21 1.97 -1.81
C TRP A 69 8.14 1.01 -2.54
N SER A 70 8.62 -0.06 -1.89
CA SER A 70 9.43 -1.07 -2.58
C SER A 70 8.67 -1.76 -3.72
N ALA A 71 7.36 -1.98 -3.58
CA ALA A 71 6.53 -2.49 -4.66
C ALA A 71 6.31 -1.44 -5.76
N GLN A 72 6.14 -0.17 -5.40
CA GLN A 72 6.00 0.95 -6.32
C GLN A 72 7.26 1.11 -7.17
N ASP A 73 8.44 1.12 -6.54
CA ASP A 73 9.74 1.20 -7.23
C ASP A 73 9.91 0.05 -8.24
N LYS A 74 9.51 -1.17 -7.88
CA LYS A 74 9.56 -2.32 -8.80
C LYS A 74 8.62 -2.13 -9.99
N VAL A 75 7.40 -1.66 -9.74
CA VAL A 75 6.41 -1.40 -10.79
C VAL A 75 6.90 -0.30 -11.74
N MET A 76 7.44 0.79 -11.19
CA MET A 76 7.98 1.91 -11.97
C MET A 76 9.23 1.51 -12.75
N ALA A 77 10.17 0.79 -12.15
CA ALA A 77 11.38 0.31 -12.83
C ALA A 77 11.04 -0.61 -14.02
N THR A 78 10.04 -1.49 -13.88
CA THR A 78 9.59 -2.33 -15.00
C THR A 78 8.88 -1.55 -16.11
N ALA A 79 8.32 -0.37 -15.80
CA ALA A 79 7.69 0.48 -16.81
C ALA A 79 8.74 1.24 -17.64
N ASP A 80 9.84 1.67 -17.03
CA ASP A 80 10.93 2.38 -17.72
C ASP A 80 11.71 1.47 -18.68
N GLU A 81 11.98 0.21 -18.32
CA GLU A 81 12.62 -0.75 -19.25
C GLU A 81 11.77 -1.00 -20.49
N LYS A 82 10.45 -1.12 -20.33
CA LYS A 82 9.50 -1.32 -21.44
C LYS A 82 9.35 -0.10 -22.36
N ALA A 83 9.70 1.10 -21.87
CA ALA A 83 9.65 2.33 -22.66
C ALA A 83 10.94 2.59 -23.46
N SER A 84 12.07 1.97 -23.07
CA SER A 84 13.37 2.15 -23.73
C SER A 84 13.62 1.20 -24.93
N GLU A 85 12.80 0.17 -25.11
CA GLU A 85 12.90 -0.76 -26.26
C GLU A 85 11.97 -0.42 -27.44
N GLY A 86 11.25 0.72 -27.37
CA GLY A 86 10.28 1.18 -28.38
C GLY A 86 10.82 2.18 -29.39
#